data_AF-A0A357JIX7-F1
#
_entry.id   AF-A0A357JIX7-F1
#
_cell.length_a   1.000
_cell.length_b   1.000
_cell.length_c   1.000
_cell.angle_alpha   90.00
_cell.angle_beta   90.00
_cell.angle_gamma   90.00
#
_symmetry.space_group_name_H-M   'P 1'
#
loop_
_entity.id
_entity.type
_entity.pdbx_description
1 polymer ?
#
loop_
_entity_poly.entity_id
_entity_poly.type
_entity_poly.pdbx_seq_one_letter_code
_entity_poly.pdbx_strand_id
1 'polypeptide(L)'
;MIKKWFKDIGPGTLVAAAFIGPGTVTLCSLAGVQFGFSLLWAMVLSIVATILLQEMAARLGVISQKGLSEVIRNEIKSPLLRRFALILILLAIVIGNAAYQAGNISGGVMGLETVLGDARFQAGNLTLNYLSILIGFIAFVFLFIGNYKFLERALISLVLIMSFSFIITAILTKPNIIEVFKGAFV
;
A
#
# COMPACT_ATOMS: atom_id res chain seq x y z
N MET A 1 -16.83 -27.30 8.73
CA MET A 1 -15.54 -26.74 9.16
C MET A 1 -15.16 -25.44 8.43
N ILE A 2 -15.42 -25.31 7.12
CA ILE A 2 -15.12 -24.09 6.34
C ILE A 2 -15.80 -22.81 6.86
N LYS A 3 -17.03 -22.90 7.41
CA LYS A 3 -17.74 -21.73 7.98
C LYS A 3 -17.04 -21.06 9.16
N LYS A 4 -16.14 -21.75 9.89
CA LYS A 4 -15.36 -21.13 11.00
C LYS A 4 -14.19 -20.30 10.48
N TRP A 5 -13.50 -20.77 9.43
CA TRP A 5 -12.37 -20.06 8.83
C TRP A 5 -12.73 -18.67 8.34
N PHE A 6 -13.89 -18.51 7.69
CA PHE A 6 -14.39 -17.19 7.27
C PHE A 6 -14.82 -16.28 8.44
N LYS A 7 -15.18 -16.87 9.59
CA LYS A 7 -15.58 -16.14 10.79
C LYS A 7 -14.37 -15.61 11.57
N ASP A 8 -13.23 -16.27 11.41
CA ASP A 8 -11.96 -15.96 12.07
C ASP A 8 -10.98 -15.22 11.12
N ILE A 9 -11.46 -14.73 9.96
CA ILE A 9 -10.67 -13.81 9.11
C ILE A 9 -10.49 -12.52 9.91
N GLY A 10 -9.35 -12.44 10.60
CA GLY A 10 -8.95 -11.28 11.37
C GLY A 10 -8.62 -10.06 10.49
N PRO A 11 -8.20 -8.95 11.11
CA PRO A 11 -7.91 -7.69 10.41
C PRO A 11 -6.79 -7.80 9.36
N GLY A 12 -6.03 -8.90 9.33
CA GLY A 12 -4.93 -9.11 8.38
C GLY A 12 -5.35 -8.99 6.91
N THR A 13 -6.58 -9.38 6.55
CA THR A 13 -7.08 -9.22 5.17
C THR A 13 -7.34 -7.76 4.83
N LEU A 14 -7.86 -6.98 5.78
CA LEU A 14 -8.05 -5.54 5.63
C LEU A 14 -6.70 -4.82 5.51
N VAL A 15 -5.72 -5.23 6.32
CA VAL A 15 -4.35 -4.72 6.25
C VAL A 15 -3.73 -5.05 4.89
N ALA A 16 -3.81 -6.30 4.42
CA ALA A 16 -3.29 -6.70 3.12
C ALA A 16 -3.96 -5.92 1.97
N ALA A 17 -5.29 -5.75 2.00
CA ALA A 17 -6.01 -4.96 1.02
C ALA A 17 -5.57 -3.49 1.00
N ALA A 18 -5.21 -2.92 2.15
CA ALA A 18 -4.74 -1.53 2.23
C ALA A 18 -3.37 -1.31 1.55
N PHE A 19 -2.54 -2.35 1.40
CA PHE A 19 -1.22 -2.28 0.76
C PHE A 19 -1.26 -2.50 -0.78
N ILE A 20 -2.41 -2.93 -1.31
CA ILE A 20 -2.60 -3.18 -2.73
C ILE A 20 -3.26 -1.95 -3.36
N GLY A 21 -2.45 -1.08 -3.95
CA GLY A 21 -2.90 0.15 -4.60
C GLY A 21 -2.29 0.37 -5.98
N PRO A 22 -2.86 1.31 -6.76
CA PRO A 22 -2.33 1.66 -8.08
C PRO A 22 -0.89 2.17 -8.01
N GLY A 23 -0.46 2.77 -6.90
CA GLY A 23 0.93 3.20 -6.71
C GLY A 23 1.91 2.03 -6.68
N THR A 24 1.61 1.00 -5.87
CA THR A 24 2.41 -0.23 -5.79
C THR A 24 2.51 -0.90 -7.16
N VAL A 25 1.37 -1.02 -7.85
CA VAL A 25 1.29 -1.59 -9.19
C VAL A 25 2.19 -0.85 -10.19
N THR A 26 2.11 0.48 -10.22
CA THR A 26 2.88 1.28 -11.17
C THR A 26 4.36 1.20 -10.86
N LEU A 27 4.74 1.26 -9.58
CA LEU A 27 6.13 1.14 -9.16
C LEU A 27 6.71 -0.24 -9.53
N CYS A 28 5.99 -1.33 -9.28
CA CYS A 28 6.43 -2.67 -9.66
C CYS A 28 6.54 -2.82 -11.19
N SER A 29 5.61 -2.22 -11.95
CA SER A 29 5.65 -2.24 -13.42
C SER A 29 6.85 -1.47 -13.97
N LEU A 30 7.10 -0.26 -13.45
CA LEU A 30 8.27 0.55 -13.82
C LEU A 30 9.58 -0.15 -13.44
N ALA A 31 9.64 -0.76 -12.26
CA ALA A 31 10.78 -1.54 -11.83
C ALA A 31 11.03 -2.74 -12.75
N GLY A 32 9.99 -3.46 -13.16
CA GLY A 32 10.11 -4.58 -14.11
C GLY A 32 10.57 -4.12 -15.49
N VAL A 33 10.12 -2.97 -15.98
CA VAL A 33 10.56 -2.39 -17.26
C VAL A 33 12.02 -1.96 -17.21
N GLN A 34 12.46 -1.34 -16.11
CA GLN A 34 13.82 -0.80 -15.98
C GLN A 34 14.86 -1.86 -15.60
N PHE A 35 14.49 -2.81 -14.74
CA PHE A 35 15.42 -3.72 -14.08
C PHE A 35 15.12 -5.20 -14.37
N GLY A 36 14.07 -5.52 -15.14
CA GLY A 36 13.64 -6.89 -15.38
C GLY A 36 13.33 -7.61 -14.07
N PHE A 37 13.87 -8.81 -13.91
CA PHE A 37 13.68 -9.64 -12.70
C PHE A 37 14.73 -9.39 -11.60
N SER A 38 15.69 -8.48 -11.80
CA SER A 38 16.83 -8.32 -10.88
C SER A 38 16.47 -7.80 -9.49
N LEU A 39 15.28 -7.21 -9.31
CA LEU A 39 14.79 -6.70 -8.02
C LEU A 39 13.85 -7.68 -7.30
N LEU A 40 13.58 -8.87 -7.86
CA LEU A 40 12.65 -9.82 -7.24
C LEU A 40 13.14 -10.34 -5.88
N TRP A 41 14.44 -10.54 -5.69
CA TRP A 41 15.00 -10.95 -4.39
C TRP A 41 14.67 -9.95 -3.28
N ALA A 42 14.75 -8.65 -3.58
CA ALA A 42 14.41 -7.59 -2.62
C ALA A 42 12.92 -7.60 -2.28
N MET A 43 12.07 -7.92 -3.27
CA MET A 43 10.63 -8.12 -3.04
C MET A 43 10.35 -9.32 -2.13
N VAL A 44 11.02 -10.45 -2.34
CA VAL A 44 10.88 -11.64 -1.47
C VAL A 44 11.28 -11.32 -0.04
N LEU A 45 12.43 -10.66 0.17
CA LEU A 45 12.86 -10.24 1.50
C LEU A 45 11.87 -9.27 2.15
N SER A 46 11.33 -8.32 1.39
CA SER A 46 10.31 -7.38 1.86
C SER A 46 9.03 -8.09 2.31
N ILE A 47 8.58 -9.12 1.58
CA ILE A 47 7.42 -9.93 1.95
C ILE A 47 7.69 -10.66 3.26
N VAL A 48 8.84 -11.32 3.40
CA VAL A 48 9.21 -12.03 4.63
C VAL A 48 9.27 -11.08 5.82
N ALA A 49 9.95 -9.93 5.67
CA ALA A 49 10.03 -8.91 6.71
C ALA A 49 8.64 -8.40 7.10
N THR A 50 7.77 -8.16 6.12
CA THR A 50 6.39 -7.70 6.35
C THR A 50 5.59 -8.73 7.13
N ILE A 51 5.66 -10.01 6.76
CA ILE A 51 4.95 -11.09 7.48
C ILE A 51 5.41 -11.14 8.93
N LEU A 52 6.72 -11.10 9.19
CA LEU A 52 7.27 -11.16 10.54
C LEU A 52 6.86 -9.94 11.39
N LEU A 53 7.05 -8.74 10.85
CA LEU A 53 6.73 -7.50 11.56
C LEU A 53 5.23 -7.36 11.83
N GLN A 54 4.39 -7.72 10.85
CA GLN A 54 2.94 -7.63 10.99
C GLN A 54 2.39 -8.67 11.96
N GLU A 55 2.96 -9.88 11.98
CA GLU A 55 2.63 -10.91 12.97
C GLU A 55 2.99 -10.46 14.38
N MET A 56 4.19 -9.91 14.58
CA MET A 56 4.62 -9.37 15.87
C MET A 56 3.69 -8.24 16.36
N ALA A 57 3.35 -7.30 15.49
CA ALA A 57 2.44 -6.20 15.80
C ALA A 57 1.03 -6.70 16.14
N ALA A 58 0.51 -7.66 15.37
CA ALA A 58 -0.79 -8.27 15.62
C ALA A 58 -0.81 -9.01 16.96
N ARG A 59 0.19 -9.86 17.24
CA ARG A 59 0.34 -10.58 18.50
C ARG A 59 0.44 -9.63 19.69
N LEU A 60 1.21 -8.55 19.57
CA LEU A 60 1.29 -7.52 20.60
C LEU A 60 -0.07 -6.89 20.87
N GLY A 61 -0.81 -6.50 19.83
CA GLY A 61 -2.14 -5.91 19.97
C GLY A 61 -3.14 -6.86 20.64
N VAL A 62 -3.11 -8.14 20.29
CA VAL A 62 -3.99 -9.17 20.89
C VAL A 62 -3.64 -9.44 22.35
N ILE A 63 -2.37 -9.55 22.70
CA ILE A 63 -1.96 -9.87 24.08
C ILE A 63 -2.07 -8.65 25.01
N SER A 64 -1.56 -7.50 24.56
CA SER A 64 -1.48 -6.30 25.40
C SER A 64 -2.78 -5.49 25.43
N GLN A 65 -3.69 -5.71 24.48
CA GLN A 65 -4.90 -4.90 24.25
C GLN A 65 -4.59 -3.40 24.06
N LYS A 66 -3.37 -3.09 23.61
CA LYS A 66 -2.84 -1.73 23.40
C LYS A 66 -2.23 -1.60 22.01
N GLY A 67 -2.22 -0.37 21.50
CA GLY A 67 -1.50 -0.04 20.26
C GLY A 67 0.02 -0.07 20.46
N LEU A 68 0.78 -0.36 19.40
CA LEU A 68 2.25 -0.41 19.46
C LEU A 68 2.87 0.88 20.01
N SER A 69 2.37 2.04 19.60
CA SER A 69 2.84 3.35 20.09
C SER A 69 2.57 3.56 21.59
N GLU A 70 1.47 3.01 22.10
CA GLU A 70 1.12 3.06 23.51
C GLU A 70 2.00 2.13 24.35
N VAL A 71 2.29 0.93 23.85
CA VAL A 71 3.23 0.01 24.50
C VAL A 71 4.61 0.65 24.59
N ILE A 72 5.14 1.19 23.48
CA ILE A 72 6.45 1.87 23.47
C ILE A 72 6.46 3.04 24.46
N ARG A 73 5.39 3.83 24.53
CA ARG A 73 5.26 4.94 25.48
C ARG A 73 5.35 4.47 26.93
N ASN A 74 4.74 3.33 27.25
CA ASN A 74 4.68 2.81 28.63
C ASN A 74 5.99 2.15 29.07
N GLU A 75 6.74 1.55 28.15
CA GLU A 75 8.03 0.92 28.43
C GLU A 75 9.17 1.93 28.64
N ILE A 76 9.12 3.09 27.96
CA ILE A 76 10.18 4.09 28.07
C ILE A 76 9.97 4.96 29.33
N LYS A 77 10.76 4.66 30.37
CA LYS A 77 10.75 5.39 31.65
C LYS A 77 11.33 6.80 31.59
N SER A 78 12.33 7.02 30.72
CA SER A 78 12.97 8.34 30.59
C SER A 78 12.03 9.30 29.83
N PRO A 79 11.64 10.45 30.42
CA PRO A 79 10.68 11.36 29.79
C PRO A 79 11.20 11.98 28.48
N LEU A 80 12.51 12.24 28.39
CA LEU A 80 13.15 12.78 27.19
C LEU A 80 13.11 11.75 26.05
N LEU A 81 13.54 10.51 26.35
CA LEU A 81 13.59 9.42 25.37
C LEU A 81 12.18 9.04 24.89
N ARG A 82 11.20 9.09 25.80
CA ARG A 82 9.78 8.84 25.49
C ARG A 82 9.26 9.88 24.50
N ARG A 83 9.53 11.17 24.74
CA ARG A 83 9.09 12.25 23.85
C ARG A 83 9.74 12.13 22.47
N PHE A 84 11.04 11.82 22.43
CA PHE A 84 11.75 11.59 21.18
C PHE A 84 11.17 10.42 20.38
N ALA A 85 10.95 9.27 21.02
CA ALA A 85 10.37 8.09 20.38
C ALA A 85 8.96 8.38 19.81
N LEU A 86 8.11 9.10 20.55
CA LEU A 86 6.77 9.47 20.09
C LEU A 86 6.80 10.41 18.89
N ILE A 87 7.72 11.39 18.87
CA ILE A 87 7.91 12.27 17.71
C ILE A 87 8.35 11.45 16.50
N LEU A 88 9.30 10.53 16.68
CA LEU A 88 9.80 9.69 15.59
C LEU A 88 8.70 8.77 15.03
N ILE A 89 7.88 8.17 15.89
CA ILE A 89 6.70 7.38 15.48
C ILE A 89 5.73 8.25 14.69
N LEU A 90 5.41 9.45 15.20
CA LEU A 90 4.47 10.35 14.54
C LEU A 90 4.99 10.77 13.15
N LEU A 91 6.27 11.14 13.05
CA LEU A 91 6.92 11.49 11.78
C LEU A 91 6.89 10.33 10.80
N ALA A 92 7.24 9.12 11.26
CA ALA A 92 7.22 7.93 10.42
C ALA A 92 5.80 7.64 9.86
N ILE A 93 4.76 7.77 10.69
CA ILE A 93 3.37 7.57 10.27
C ILE A 93 2.95 8.66 9.26
N VAL A 94 3.20 9.93 9.57
CA VAL A 94 2.77 11.05 8.73
C VAL A 94 3.49 11.05 7.39
N ILE A 95 4.82 10.99 7.39
CA ILE A 95 5.64 11.02 6.18
C ILE A 95 5.43 9.74 5.38
N GLY A 96 5.40 8.57 6.03
CA GLY A 96 5.19 7.29 5.37
C GLY A 96 3.83 7.21 4.68
N ASN A 97 2.75 7.59 5.37
CA ASN A 97 1.42 7.61 4.76
C ASN A 97 1.30 8.68 3.67
N ALA A 98 1.91 9.85 3.84
CA ALA A 98 1.92 10.88 2.80
C ALA A 98 2.63 10.39 1.54
N ALA A 99 3.80 9.76 1.67
CA ALA A 99 4.53 9.19 0.55
C ALA A 99 3.75 8.03 -0.11
N TYR A 100 3.15 7.15 0.69
CA TYR A 100 2.32 6.05 0.19
C TYR A 100 1.13 6.57 -0.61
N GLN A 101 0.42 7.58 -0.10
CA GLN A 101 -0.73 8.15 -0.79
C GLN A 101 -0.34 8.99 -2.01
N ALA A 102 0.80 9.69 -1.96
CA ALA A 102 1.36 10.34 -3.15
C ALA A 102 1.59 9.30 -4.26
N GLY A 103 2.18 8.14 -3.92
CA GLY A 103 2.36 7.02 -4.84
C GLY A 103 1.03 6.52 -5.42
N ASN A 104 -0.01 6.33 -4.60
CA ASN A 104 -1.32 5.89 -5.07
C ASN A 104 -2.01 6.91 -5.99
N ILE A 105 -1.93 8.20 -5.68
CA ILE A 105 -2.47 9.25 -6.55
C ILE A 105 -1.72 9.26 -7.88
N SER A 106 -0.37 9.26 -7.85
CA SER A 106 0.44 9.24 -9.07
C SER A 106 0.17 8.00 -9.93
N GLY A 107 0.04 6.82 -9.30
CA GLY A 107 -0.31 5.59 -10.00
C GLY A 107 -1.71 5.66 -10.64
N GLY A 108 -2.70 6.17 -9.91
CA GLY A 108 -4.05 6.36 -10.42
C GLY A 108 -4.12 7.35 -11.58
N VAL A 109 -3.34 8.44 -11.50
CA VAL A 109 -3.21 9.42 -12.57
C VAL A 109 -2.61 8.81 -13.82
N MET A 110 -1.50 8.06 -13.71
CA MET A 110 -0.92 7.36 -14.87
C MET A 110 -1.94 6.41 -15.52
N GLY A 111 -2.72 5.69 -14.71
CA GLY A 111 -3.82 4.86 -15.22
C GLY A 111 -4.87 5.70 -15.99
N LEU A 112 -5.30 6.83 -15.45
CA LEU A 112 -6.27 7.71 -16.13
C LEU A 112 -5.71 8.37 -17.39
N GLU A 113 -4.43 8.78 -17.38
CA GLU A 113 -3.74 9.36 -18.54
C GLU A 113 -3.74 8.39 -19.73
N THR A 114 -3.66 7.08 -19.51
CA THR A 114 -3.74 6.09 -20.60
C THR A 114 -5.10 6.04 -21.30
N VAL A 115 -6.17 6.49 -20.64
CA VAL A 115 -7.55 6.45 -21.17
C VAL A 115 -8.01 7.83 -21.65
N LEU A 116 -7.71 8.88 -20.89
CA LEU A 116 -8.20 10.25 -21.11
C LEU A 116 -7.18 11.14 -21.85
N GLY A 117 -5.95 10.68 -22.01
CA GLY A 117 -4.84 11.45 -22.56
C GLY A 117 -4.09 12.26 -21.50
N ASP A 118 -2.99 12.90 -21.92
CA ASP A 118 -2.16 13.72 -21.04
C ASP A 118 -2.91 15.02 -20.67
N ALA A 119 -3.08 15.24 -19.36
CA ALA A 119 -3.80 16.37 -18.78
C ALA A 119 -2.87 17.28 -17.96
N ARG A 120 -1.58 17.29 -18.28
CA ARG A 120 -0.59 18.15 -17.63
C ARG A 120 -0.72 19.58 -18.13
N PHE A 121 -0.80 20.51 -17.18
CA PHE A 121 -0.76 21.94 -17.41
C PHE A 121 0.51 22.54 -16.80
N GLN A 122 1.18 23.40 -17.56
CA GLN A 122 2.38 24.07 -17.12
C GLN A 122 2.03 25.45 -16.54
N ALA A 123 2.11 25.60 -15.23
CA ALA A 123 1.97 26.87 -14.53
C ALA A 123 3.38 27.39 -14.18
N GLY A 124 4.03 28.06 -15.14
CA GLY A 124 5.41 28.54 -14.99
C GLY A 124 6.42 27.38 -14.90
N ASN A 125 7.19 27.32 -13.81
CA ASN A 125 8.15 26.23 -13.56
C ASN A 125 7.51 24.97 -12.95
N LEU A 126 6.20 24.98 -12.70
CA LEU A 126 5.48 23.85 -12.09
C LEU A 126 4.60 23.17 -13.14
N THR A 127 4.90 21.91 -13.43
CA THR A 127 4.01 21.02 -14.20
C THR A 127 3.00 20.41 -13.24
N LEU A 128 1.74 20.83 -13.33
CA LEU A 128 0.66 20.30 -12.51
C LEU A 128 -0.24 19.41 -13.37
N ASN A 129 -0.66 18.28 -12.81
CA ASN A 129 -1.62 17.41 -13.46
C ASN A 129 -3.00 17.63 -12.83
N TYR A 130 -3.97 18.10 -13.63
CA TYR A 130 -5.33 18.32 -13.14
C TYR A 130 -5.98 17.03 -12.63
N LEU A 131 -5.60 15.87 -13.20
CA LEU A 131 -6.08 14.56 -12.74
C LEU A 131 -5.62 14.25 -11.31
N SER A 132 -4.42 14.67 -10.89
CA SER A 132 -3.96 14.51 -9.51
C SER A 132 -4.84 15.27 -8.53
N ILE A 133 -5.21 16.50 -8.89
CA ILE A 133 -6.09 17.35 -8.08
C ILE A 133 -7.50 16.75 -8.04
N LEU A 134 -7.99 16.27 -9.19
CA LEU A 134 -9.30 15.62 -9.30
C LEU A 134 -9.40 14.37 -8.41
N ILE A 135 -8.43 13.45 -8.49
CA ILE A 135 -8.42 12.24 -7.64
C ILE A 135 -8.34 12.63 -6.16
N GLY A 136 -7.47 13.58 -5.80
CA GLY A 136 -7.35 14.07 -4.43
C GLY A 136 -8.65 14.68 -3.91
N PHE A 137 -9.34 15.47 -4.73
CA PHE A 137 -10.63 16.06 -4.40
C PHE A 137 -11.73 15.01 -4.25
N ILE A 138 -11.80 14.04 -5.16
CA ILE A 138 -12.73 12.91 -5.06
C ILE A 138 -12.48 12.16 -3.76
N ALA A 139 -11.23 11.80 -3.46
CA ALA A 139 -10.87 11.11 -2.21
C ALA A 139 -11.29 11.93 -0.97
N PHE A 140 -11.09 13.24 -0.99
CA PHE A 140 -11.53 14.15 0.09
C PHE A 140 -13.06 14.12 0.27
N VAL A 141 -13.83 14.22 -0.81
CA VAL A 141 -15.31 14.15 -0.77
C VAL A 141 -15.77 12.81 -0.21
N PHE A 142 -15.19 11.70 -0.67
CA PHE A 142 -15.51 10.36 -0.17
C PHE A 142 -15.24 10.21 1.33
N LEU A 143 -14.12 10.75 1.82
CA LEU A 143 -13.81 10.76 3.24
C LEU A 143 -14.76 11.67 4.04
N PHE A 144 -15.15 12.82 3.47
CA PHE A 144 -16.05 13.78 4.11
C PHE A 144 -17.48 13.25 4.28
N ILE A 145 -18.00 12.48 3.31
CA ILE A 145 -19.33 11.87 3.38
C ILE A 145 -19.43 10.84 4.51
N GLY A 146 -18.33 10.17 4.88
CA GLY A 146 -18.26 9.30 6.05
C GLY A 146 -19.11 8.02 6.01
N ASN A 147 -19.66 7.63 4.85
CA ASN A 147 -20.41 6.37 4.73
C ASN A 147 -19.45 5.18 4.56
N TYR A 148 -18.93 4.71 5.70
CA TYR A 148 -17.93 3.64 5.78
C TYR A 148 -18.32 2.37 5.01
N LYS A 149 -19.59 1.93 5.07
CA LYS A 149 -20.02 0.67 4.45
C LYS A 149 -20.01 0.72 2.92
N PHE A 150 -20.38 1.87 2.34
CA PHE A 150 -20.33 2.05 0.89
C PHE A 150 -18.88 2.16 0.41
N LEU A 151 -18.07 2.97 1.11
CA LEU A 151 -16.67 3.18 0.80
C LEU A 151 -15.86 1.88 0.86
N GLU A 152 -16.03 1.09 1.92
CA GLU A 152 -15.37 -0.20 2.10
C GLU A 152 -15.66 -1.14 0.93
N ARG A 153 -16.95 -1.30 0.56
CA ARG A 153 -17.34 -2.19 -0.55
C ARG A 153 -16.80 -1.72 -1.90
N ALA A 154 -16.80 -0.41 -2.15
CA ALA A 154 -16.26 0.16 -3.38
C ALA A 154 -14.74 -0.01 -3.49
N LEU A 155 -14.01 0.18 -2.39
CA LEU A 155 -12.56 -0.03 -2.36
C LEU A 155 -12.19 -1.50 -2.55
N ILE A 156 -12.88 -2.42 -1.86
CA ILE A 156 -12.64 -3.86 -2.01
C ILE A 156 -12.92 -4.31 -3.45
N SER A 157 -14.00 -3.85 -4.08
CA SER A 157 -14.31 -4.23 -5.47
C SER A 157 -13.24 -3.73 -6.45
N LEU A 158 -12.76 -2.50 -6.29
CA LEU A 158 -11.66 -1.93 -7.10
C LEU A 158 -10.37 -2.75 -6.96
N VAL A 159 -9.97 -3.08 -5.72
CA VAL A 159 -8.77 -3.89 -5.44
C VAL A 159 -8.88 -5.28 -6.06
N LEU A 160 -10.06 -5.91 -5.98
CA LEU A 160 -10.29 -7.22 -6.59
C LEU A 160 -10.19 -7.16 -8.12
N ILE A 161 -10.85 -6.19 -8.75
CA ILE A 161 -10.78 -6.00 -10.22
C ILE A 161 -9.32 -5.82 -10.66
N MET A 162 -8.57 -4.97 -9.95
CA MET A 162 -7.16 -4.75 -10.23
C MET A 162 -6.35 -6.05 -10.07
N SER A 163 -6.57 -6.79 -8.98
CA SER A 163 -5.86 -8.06 -8.72
C SER A 163 -6.11 -9.10 -9.81
N PHE A 164 -7.37 -9.27 -10.25
CA PHE A 164 -7.69 -10.18 -11.36
C PHE A 164 -7.05 -9.74 -12.67
N SER A 165 -7.07 -8.44 -12.98
CA SER A 165 -6.42 -7.89 -14.18
C SER A 165 -4.92 -8.23 -14.22
N PHE A 166 -4.22 -8.10 -13.09
CA PHE A 166 -2.79 -8.44 -12.98
C PHE A 166 -2.52 -9.93 -13.15
N ILE A 167 -3.30 -10.79 -12.50
CA ILE A 167 -3.14 -12.25 -12.62
C ILE A 167 -3.35 -12.68 -14.08
N ILE A 168 -4.41 -12.17 -14.73
CA ILE A 168 -4.68 -12.45 -16.14
C ILE A 168 -3.52 -11.96 -17.01
N THR A 169 -3.03 -10.74 -16.78
CA THR A 169 -1.90 -10.16 -17.52
C THR A 169 -0.65 -11.01 -17.37
N ALA A 170 -0.30 -11.45 -16.16
CA ALA A 170 0.86 -12.30 -15.90
C ALA A 170 0.78 -13.66 -16.59
N ILE A 171 -0.42 -14.24 -16.71
CA ILE A 171 -0.64 -15.50 -17.45
C ILE A 171 -0.47 -15.26 -18.96
N LEU A 172 -1.04 -14.16 -19.47
CA LEU A 172 -1.00 -13.82 -20.89
C LEU A 172 0.40 -13.46 -21.38
N THR A 173 1.23 -12.81 -20.54
CA THR A 173 2.61 -12.45 -20.91
C THR A 173 3.55 -13.66 -20.94
N LYS A 174 3.16 -14.82 -20.39
CA LYS A 174 3.95 -16.06 -20.36
C LYS A 174 5.42 -15.82 -19.97
N PRO A 175 5.69 -15.28 -18.77
CA PRO A 175 7.05 -14.98 -18.34
C PRO A 175 7.88 -16.26 -18.24
N ASN A 176 9.19 -16.15 -18.48
CA ASN A 176 10.11 -17.25 -18.25
C ASN A 176 10.19 -17.54 -16.74
N ILE A 177 9.48 -18.58 -16.31
CA ILE A 177 9.38 -18.96 -14.88
C ILE A 177 10.77 -19.21 -14.29
N ILE A 178 11.72 -19.76 -15.06
CA ILE A 178 13.08 -20.03 -14.58
C ILE A 178 13.79 -18.71 -14.25
N GLU A 179 13.65 -17.69 -15.08
CA GLU A 179 14.24 -16.37 -14.83
C GLU A 179 13.58 -15.66 -13.65
N VAL A 180 12.26 -15.82 -13.48
CA VAL A 180 11.54 -15.30 -12.31
C VAL A 180 12.09 -15.91 -11.01
N PHE A 181 12.27 -17.24 -10.97
CA PHE A 181 12.85 -17.91 -9.81
C PHE A 181 14.30 -17.51 -9.57
N LYS A 182 15.12 -17.42 -10.62
CA LYS A 182 16.51 -16.93 -10.48
C LYS A 182 16.54 -15.52 -9.91
N GLY A 183 15.76 -14.59 -10.47
CA GLY A 183 15.69 -13.22 -9.95
C GLY A 183 15.20 -13.13 -8.51
N ALA A 184 14.34 -14.06 -8.08
CA ALA A 184 13.80 -14.11 -6.72
C ALA A 184 14.79 -14.64 -5.67
N PHE A 185 15.74 -15.49 -6.05
CA PHE A 185 16.68 -16.15 -5.12
C PHE A 185 18.16 -15.82 -5.36
N VAL A 186 18.42 -14.88 -6.28
CA VAL A 186 19.73 -14.46 -6.82
C VAL A 186 20.36 -15.52 -7.73
#